data_AF-A0A9D7XBU2-F1
#
_entry.id   AF-A0A9D7XBU2-F1
#
_cell.length_a   1.000
_cell.length_b   1.000
_cell.length_c   1.000
_cell.angle_alpha   90.00
_cell.angle_beta   90.00
_cell.angle_gamma   90.00
#
_symmetry.space_group_name_H-M   'P 1'
#
loop_
_entity.id
_entity.type
_entity.pdbx_description
1 polymer ?
#
loop_
_entity_poly.entity_id
_entity_poly.type
_entity_poly.pdbx_seq_one_letter_code
_entity_poly.pdbx_strand_id
1 'polypeptide(L)'
;MINFDIPESIDHEAFISDLHKLRRGEVVSRAEYTFNNDQSRAKLLQIPPAKIYIIEGLFILYHQDTRDLLDLSILIHAKDNLKIIRRINRDKEERNYPIEDVLYLSINIMLLLHMIDTLILILMNWI
;
A
#
# COMPACT_ATOMS: atom_id res chain seq x y z
N MET A 1 -11.21 -11.48 -12.30
CA MET A 1 -11.17 -10.31 -11.41
C MET A 1 -10.12 -10.60 -10.37
N ILE A 2 -9.00 -9.88 -10.36
CA ILE A 2 -7.93 -10.07 -9.38
C ILE A 2 -8.39 -9.41 -8.08
N ASN A 3 -8.32 -10.14 -6.96
CA ASN A 3 -8.60 -9.56 -5.65
C ASN A 3 -7.34 -8.86 -5.17
N PHE A 4 -7.40 -7.53 -4.99
CA PHE A 4 -6.29 -6.71 -4.48
C PHE A 4 -6.35 -6.51 -2.97
N ASP A 5 -7.40 -7.03 -2.33
CA ASP A 5 -7.60 -7.02 -0.89
C ASP A 5 -7.16 -8.39 -0.32
N ILE A 6 -6.01 -8.93 -0.74
CA ILE A 6 -5.37 -10.09 -0.11
C ILE A 6 -3.84 -9.90 -0.09
N PRO A 7 -3.11 -10.44 0.90
CA PRO A 7 -1.65 -10.31 0.96
C PRO A 7 -0.94 -10.78 -0.31
N GLU A 8 -1.46 -11.85 -0.94
CA GLU A 8 -0.91 -12.46 -2.15
C GLU A 8 -1.02 -11.59 -3.40
N SER A 9 -1.77 -10.49 -3.34
CA SER A 9 -1.82 -9.52 -4.44
C SER A 9 -0.58 -8.61 -4.49
N ILE A 10 0.30 -8.68 -3.50
CA ILE A 10 1.55 -7.92 -3.45
C ILE A 10 2.71 -8.85 -3.79
N ASP A 11 3.59 -8.40 -4.70
CA ASP A 11 4.88 -9.04 -4.95
C ASP A 11 5.82 -8.77 -3.77
N HIS A 12 5.68 -9.60 -2.74
CA HIS A 12 6.40 -9.47 -1.48
C HIS A 12 7.90 -9.65 -1.65
N GLU A 13 8.33 -10.61 -2.48
CA GLU A 13 9.76 -10.87 -2.73
C GLU A 13 10.42 -9.65 -3.39
N ALA A 14 9.76 -9.05 -4.39
CA ALA A 14 10.25 -7.84 -5.03
C ALA A 14 10.32 -6.66 -4.05
N PHE A 15 9.35 -6.54 -3.13
CA PHE A 15 9.33 -5.50 -2.10
C PHE A 15 10.50 -5.64 -1.12
N ILE A 16 10.72 -6.83 -0.54
CA ILE A 16 11.84 -7.08 0.37
C ILE A 16 13.19 -6.85 -0.31
N SER A 17 13.34 -7.33 -1.55
CA SER A 17 14.56 -7.09 -2.34
C SER A 17 14.86 -5.59 -2.44
N ASP A 18 13.84 -4.76 -2.69
CA ASP A 18 14.02 -3.31 -2.76
C ASP A 18 14.40 -2.69 -1.43
N LEU A 19 13.79 -3.11 -0.31
CA LEU A 19 14.17 -2.62 1.01
C LEU A 19 15.64 -2.89 1.32
N HIS A 20 16.13 -4.08 0.95
CA HIS A 20 17.55 -4.41 1.09
C HIS A 20 18.45 -3.54 0.20
N LYS A 21 18.04 -3.24 -1.04
CA LYS A 21 18.77 -2.32 -1.92
C LYS A 21 18.87 -0.92 -1.31
N LEU A 22 17.74 -0.39 -0.83
CA LEU A 22 17.69 0.93 -0.19
C LEU A 22 18.59 1.00 1.06
N ARG A 23 18.59 -0.05 1.90
CA ARG A 23 19.52 -0.16 3.06
C ARG A 23 20.99 -0.22 2.67
N ARG A 24 21.32 -0.69 1.46
CA ARG A 24 22.70 -0.66 0.92
C ARG A 24 23.06 0.66 0.24
N GLY A 25 22.16 1.64 0.23
CA GLY A 25 22.36 2.91 -0.46
C GLY A 25 22.29 2.78 -1.98
N GLU A 26 21.54 1.81 -2.49
CA GLU A 26 21.26 1.66 -3.92
C GLU A 26 19.95 2.38 -4.31
N VAL A 27 19.87 2.85 -5.56
CA VAL A 27 18.64 3.42 -6.11
C VAL A 27 17.68 2.29 -6.50
N VAL A 28 16.42 2.40 -6.10
CA VAL A 28 15.35 1.49 -6.55
C VAL A 28 14.53 2.17 -7.64
N SER A 29 14.19 1.43 -8.70
CA SER A 29 13.30 1.89 -9.77
C SER A 29 12.07 0.98 -9.88
N ARG A 30 10.88 1.58 -9.85
CA ARG A 30 9.60 0.88 -9.93
C ARG A 30 8.63 1.61 -10.86
N ALA A 31 7.83 0.86 -11.60
CA ALA A 31 6.72 1.46 -12.33
C ALA A 31 5.65 1.91 -11.33
N GLU A 32 5.13 3.11 -11.51
CA GLU A 32 3.99 3.63 -10.78
C GLU A 32 2.78 2.71 -10.98
N TYR A 33 2.10 2.37 -9.88
CA TYR A 33 0.88 1.59 -9.93
C TYR A 33 -0.29 2.45 -10.43
N THR A 34 -0.94 2.03 -11.51
CA THR A 34 -2.00 2.81 -12.19
C THR A 34 -3.42 2.34 -11.88
N PHE A 35 -3.64 1.52 -10.86
CA PHE A 35 -4.97 1.05 -10.42
C PHE A 35 -5.82 0.40 -11.52
N ASN A 36 -5.19 -0.29 -12.49
CA ASN A 36 -5.84 -0.83 -13.70
C ASN A 36 -6.59 0.22 -14.53
N ASN A 37 -6.19 1.49 -14.45
CA ASN A 37 -6.70 2.51 -15.35
C ASN A 37 -5.94 2.43 -16.68
N ASP A 38 -6.58 1.86 -17.70
CA ASP A 38 -6.02 1.71 -19.05
C ASP A 38 -5.64 3.04 -19.71
N GLN A 39 -6.19 4.16 -19.25
CA GLN A 39 -5.86 5.50 -19.73
C GLN A 39 -4.65 6.11 -19.02
N SER A 40 -4.19 5.50 -17.94
CA SER A 40 -3.06 5.99 -17.14
C SER A 40 -1.76 5.35 -17.58
N ARG A 41 -0.75 6.18 -17.86
CA ARG A 41 0.60 5.72 -18.22
C ARG A 41 1.47 5.66 -16.98
N ALA A 42 1.90 4.45 -16.61
CA ALA A 42 2.81 4.24 -15.49
C ALA A 42 4.11 5.03 -15.71
N LYS A 43 4.46 5.89 -14.75
CA LYS A 43 5.75 6.57 -14.72
C LYS A 43 6.78 5.68 -14.05
N LEU A 44 8.05 5.80 -14.45
CA LEU A 44 9.13 5.17 -13.71
C LEU A 44 9.45 6.04 -12.49
N LEU A 45 9.18 5.52 -11.30
CA LEU A 45 9.56 6.12 -10.04
C LEU A 45 10.98 5.69 -9.69
N GLN A 46 11.83 6.66 -9.34
CA GLN A 46 13.15 6.41 -8.81
C GLN A 46 13.19 6.82 -7.34
N ILE A 47 13.54 5.88 -6.49
CA ILE A 47 13.65 6.05 -5.05
C ILE A 47 15.14 6.09 -4.73
N PRO A 48 15.71 7.28 -4.45
CA PRO A 48 17.12 7.41 -4.15
C PRO A 48 17.45 6.94 -2.72
N PRO A 49 18.74 6.73 -2.42
CA PRO A 49 19.24 6.57 -1.07
C PRO A 49 18.80 7.72 -0.16
N ALA A 50 18.20 7.40 0.99
CA ALA A 50 17.73 8.35 1.97
C ALA A 50 18.12 7.88 3.38
N LYS A 51 18.18 8.83 4.33
CA LYS A 51 18.36 8.51 5.75
C LYS A 51 17.10 7.92 6.38
N ILE A 52 15.94 8.30 5.85
CA ILE A 52 14.63 7.92 6.37
C ILE A 52 13.75 7.59 5.16
N TYR A 53 13.15 6.40 5.14
CA TYR A 53 12.09 6.05 4.21
C TYR A 53 10.78 5.94 4.96
N ILE A 54 9.72 6.46 4.35
CA ILE A 54 8.35 6.25 4.82
C ILE A 54 7.70 5.22 3.91
N ILE A 55 7.22 4.11 4.50
CA ILE A 55 6.52 3.06 3.76
C ILE A 55 5.08 2.98 4.24
N GLU A 56 4.15 3.01 3.30
CA GLU A 56 2.72 2.84 3.57
C GLU A 56 2.08 1.73 2.74
N GLY A 57 1.10 1.04 3.32
CA GLY A 57 0.45 -0.10 2.68
C GLY A 57 -0.38 -0.93 3.65
N LEU A 58 -1.33 -1.69 3.09
CA LEU A 58 -2.30 -2.48 3.85
C LEU A 58 -1.69 -3.71 4.53
N PHE A 59 -0.69 -4.33 3.89
CA PHE A 59 -0.15 -5.63 4.32
C PHE A 59 1.32 -5.58 4.75
N ILE A 60 1.88 -4.39 5.00
CA ILE A 60 3.32 -4.30 5.32
C ILE A 60 3.66 -5.05 6.62
N LEU A 61 2.76 -5.05 7.60
CA LEU A 61 2.92 -5.82 8.83
C LEU A 61 2.42 -7.27 8.72
N TYR A 62 2.02 -7.78 7.55
CA TYR A 62 1.54 -9.14 7.41
C TYR A 62 2.69 -10.16 7.50
N HIS A 63 3.79 -9.91 6.79
CA HIS A 63 4.94 -10.81 6.73
C HIS A 63 6.02 -10.46 7.78
N GLN A 64 6.61 -11.49 8.40
CA GLN A 64 7.57 -11.32 9.50
C GLN A 64 8.88 -10.69 9.05
N ASP A 65 9.41 -11.13 7.92
CA ASP A 65 10.64 -10.60 7.32
C ASP A 65 10.55 -9.11 7.00
N THR A 66 9.38 -8.62 6.56
CA THR A 66 9.17 -7.19 6.44
C THR A 66 9.28 -6.51 7.80
N ARG A 67 8.61 -7.02 8.84
CA ARG A 67 8.64 -6.46 10.20
C ARG A 67 10.05 -6.39 10.78
N ASP A 68 10.86 -7.40 10.52
CA ASP A 68 12.24 -7.48 11.01
C ASP A 68 13.16 -6.41 10.38
N LEU A 69 12.76 -5.85 9.23
CA LEU A 69 13.45 -4.73 8.61
C LEU A 69 12.99 -3.37 9.15
N LEU A 70 11.90 -3.26 9.90
CA LEU A 70 11.34 -1.97 10.33
C LEU A 70 11.98 -1.47 11.63
N ASP A 71 12.37 -0.19 11.66
CA ASP A 71 12.86 0.46 12.89
C ASP A 71 11.70 0.99 13.74
N LEU A 72 10.64 1.51 13.11
CA LEU A 72 9.43 2.00 13.78
C LEU A 72 8.17 1.61 13.00
N SER A 73 7.18 1.11 13.74
CA SER A 73 5.86 0.79 13.19
C SER A 73 4.74 1.61 13.82
N ILE A 74 3.95 2.31 12.98
CA ILE A 74 2.79 3.10 13.42
C ILE A 74 1.52 2.56 12.75
N LEU A 75 0.62 2.01 13.56
CA LEU A 75 -0.71 1.57 13.14
C LEU A 75 -1.76 2.63 13.41
N ILE A 76 -2.38 3.13 12.36
CA ILE A 76 -3.49 4.08 12.45
C ILE A 76 -4.80 3.31 12.47
N HIS A 77 -5.62 3.58 13.49
CA HIS A 77 -6.94 3.02 13.64
C HIS A 77 -8.00 4.10 13.43
N ALA A 78 -9.00 3.81 12.58
CA ALA A 78 -10.15 4.65 12.34
C ALA A 78 -11.44 3.83 12.41
N LYS A 79 -12.54 4.49 12.78
CA LYS A 79 -13.86 3.87 12.88
C LYS A 79 -14.32 3.35 11.51
N ASP A 80 -14.89 2.14 11.49
CA ASP A 80 -15.24 1.44 10.24
C ASP A 80 -16.20 2.23 9.33
N ASN A 81 -17.19 2.90 9.93
CA ASN A 81 -18.13 3.74 9.18
C ASN A 81 -17.43 4.90 8.46
N LEU A 82 -16.43 5.54 9.10
CA LEU A 82 -15.67 6.63 8.49
C LEU A 82 -14.80 6.12 7.33
N LYS A 83 -14.20 4.94 7.48
CA LYS A 83 -13.37 4.31 6.45
C LYS A 83 -14.16 3.98 5.19
N ILE A 84 -15.36 3.44 5.34
CA ILE A 84 -16.27 3.15 4.22
C ILE A 84 -16.63 4.44 3.48
N ILE A 85 -17.05 5.48 4.21
CA ILE A 85 -17.42 6.77 3.61
C ILE A 85 -16.23 7.38 2.84
N ARG A 86 -15.02 7.33 3.43
CA ARG A 86 -13.78 7.79 2.78
C ARG A 86 -13.47 7.02 1.50
N ARG A 87 -13.58 5.68 1.52
CA ARG A 87 -13.35 4.83 0.34
C ARG A 87 -14.35 5.12 -0.77
N ILE A 88 -15.63 5.27 -0.44
CA ILE A 88 -16.67 5.61 -1.43
C ILE A 88 -16.36 6.93 -2.10
N ASN A 89 -16.03 7.97 -1.32
CA ASN A 89 -15.74 9.29 -1.87
C ASN A 89 -14.47 9.27 -2.75
N ARG A 90 -13.38 8.63 -2.27
CA ARG A 90 -12.13 8.52 -3.02
C ARG A 90 -12.29 7.72 -4.31
N ASP A 91 -12.91 6.54 -4.24
CA ASP A 91 -13.07 5.66 -5.41
C ASP A 91 -14.03 6.28 -6.47
N LYS A 92 -14.99 7.11 -6.04
CA LYS A 92 -15.81 7.93 -6.93
C LYS A 92 -15.00 9.03 -7.62
N GLU A 93 -14.23 9.80 -6.87
CA GLU A 93 -13.51 10.98 -7.39
C GLU A 93 -12.26 10.62 -8.20
N GLU A 94 -11.49 9.64 -7.74
CA GLU A 94 -10.17 9.32 -8.32
C GLU A 94 -10.21 8.16 -9.33
N ARG A 95 -11.17 7.24 -9.19
CA ARG A 95 -11.23 5.98 -9.97
C ARG A 95 -12.47 5.85 -10.86
N ASN A 96 -13.41 6.79 -10.73
CA ASN A 96 -14.64 6.85 -11.53
C ASN A 96 -15.50 5.57 -11.44
N TYR A 97 -15.45 4.85 -10.31
CA TYR A 97 -16.28 3.67 -10.09
C TYR A 97 -17.74 4.06 -9.79
N PRO A 98 -18.74 3.30 -10.30
CA PRO A 98 -20.14 3.45 -9.90
C PRO A 98 -20.31 3.20 -8.40
N ILE A 99 -21.14 4.02 -7.74
CA ILE A 99 -21.35 3.94 -6.29
C ILE A 99 -21.91 2.55 -5.89
N GLU A 100 -22.74 1.95 -6.74
CA GLU A 100 -23.31 0.61 -6.50
C GLU A 100 -22.23 -0.47 -6.43
N ASP A 101 -21.22 -0.40 -7.29
CA ASP A 101 -20.10 -1.35 -7.31
C ASP A 101 -19.21 -1.19 -6.08
N VAL A 102 -18.95 0.06 -5.66
CA VAL A 102 -18.14 0.35 -4.47
C VAL A 102 -18.87 -0.11 -3.21
N LEU A 103 -20.18 0.10 -3.11
CA LEU A 103 -20.99 -0.37 -1.97
C LEU A 103 -21.07 -1.90 -1.91
N TYR A 104 -21.29 -2.57 -3.05
CA TYR A 104 -21.35 -4.04 -3.09
C TYR A 104 -20.02 -4.67 -2.69
N LEU A 105 -18.89 -4.14 -3.19
CA LEU A 105 -17.56 -4.57 -2.82
C LEU A 105 -17.26 -4.28 -1.34
N SER A 106 -17.61 -3.09 -0.86
CA SER A 106 -17.33 -2.66 0.52
C SER A 106 -18.14 -3.42 1.56
N ILE A 107 -19.38 -3.83 1.26
CA ILE A 107 -20.26 -4.54 2.19
C ILE A 107 -19.98 -6.05 2.16
N ASN A 108 -19.71 -6.65 0.98
CA ASN A 108 -19.47 -8.09 0.88
C ASN A 108 -18.03 -8.52 1.22
N ILE A 109 -17.02 -7.67 0.99
CA ILE A 109 -15.62 -7.97 1.34
C ILE A 109 -15.30 -7.59 2.79
N MET A 110 -16.21 -6.88 3.48
CA MET A 110 -16.02 -6.37 4.84
C MET A 110 -15.68 -7.43 5.91
N LEU A 111 -15.83 -8.72 5.61
CA LEU A 111 -15.44 -9.82 6.50
C LEU A 111 -13.96 -10.19 6.42
N LEU A 112 -13.22 -9.75 5.40
CA LEU A 112 -11.78 -9.96 5.32
C LEU A 112 -11.09 -8.62 5.13
N LEU A 113 -10.47 -8.16 6.20
CA LEU A 113 -9.45 -7.10 6.27
C LEU A 113 -9.98 -5.75 6.73
N HIS A 114 -9.49 -5.41 7.93
CA HIS A 114 -9.35 -4.06 8.39
C HIS A 114 -8.72 -3.20 7.28
N MET A 115 -9.56 -2.46 6.55
CA MET A 115 -9.08 -1.30 5.82
C MET A 115 -8.38 -0.42 6.85
N ILE A 116 -7.07 -0.25 6.71
CA ILE A 116 -6.25 0.64 7.52
C ILE A 116 -6.22 1.95 6.75
N ASP A 117 -6.66 3.04 7.38
CA ASP A 117 -6.28 4.38 6.95
C ASP A 117 -4.80 4.52 7.28
N THR A 118 -3.93 4.14 6.36
CA THR A 118 -2.48 4.43 6.37
C THR A 118 -1.69 3.89 7.56
N LEU A 119 -0.96 2.79 7.35
CA LEU A 119 0.20 2.48 8.16
C LEU A 119 1.34 3.38 7.69
N ILE A 120 1.91 4.23 8.55
CA ILE A 120 3.11 5.02 8.23
C ILE A 120 4.28 4.33 8.93
N LEU A 121 5.16 3.71 8.16
CA LEU A 121 6.35 3.05 8.70
C LEU A 121 7.57 3.88 8.42
N ILE A 122 8.47 3.98 9.39
CA ILE A 122 9.75 4.64 9.20
C ILE A 122 10.84 3.57 9.20
N LEU A 123 11.53 3.46 8.06
CA LEU A 123 12.84 2.82 7.95
C LEU A 123 13.91 3.87 8.12
N MET A 124 14.82 3.68 9.06
CA MET A 124 16.02 4.47 9.19
C MET A 124 17.18 3.74 8.52
N ASN A 125 17.84 4.43 7.60
CA ASN A 125 19.10 3.95 7.05
C ASN A 125 20.20 4.26 8.08
N TRP A 126 20.74 3.21 8.69
CA TRP A 126 21.87 3.28 9.61
C TRP A 126 23.14 3.50 8.78
N ILE A 127 23.38 4.75 8.36
CA ILE A 127 24.71 5.23 7.94
C ILE A 127 25.38 5.85 9.16
#